data_AF-A0A426TMH5-F1
#
_entry.id   AF-A0A426TMH5-F1
#
_cell.length_a   1.000
_cell.length_b   1.000
_cell.length_c   1.000
_cell.angle_alpha   90.00
_cell.angle_beta   90.00
_cell.angle_gamma   90.00
#
_symmetry.space_group_name_H-M   'P 1'
#
loop_
_entity.id
_entity.type
_entity.pdbx_description
1 polymer ?
#
loop_
_entity_poly.entity_id
_entity_poly.type
_entity_poly.pdbx_seq_one_letter_code
_entity_poly.pdbx_strand_id
1 'polypeptide(L)'
;TIRANEAFVLIFAAGLSAAVANAAPGIRLRFAPRSDKDVQSLRDAAVDLDIGVLPMDSGELRCQTLFQDGYVGLARIGHPIFDADPITVENYAAWGHVVFSPQADFGGGPVDRALAEHGVHRDVRLIVPSFPAVIAVAAASDLIGAIPNS
;
A
#
# COMPACT_ATOMS: atom_id res chain seq x y z
N THR A 1 -20.70 4.49 -2.85
CA THR A 1 -19.47 4.96 -2.18
C THR A 1 -18.57 3.78 -1.90
N ILE A 2 -17.32 3.86 -2.34
CA ILE A 2 -16.29 2.86 -2.10
C ILE A 2 -15.19 3.53 -1.28
N ARG A 3 -14.84 2.99 -0.11
CA ARG A 3 -13.67 3.41 0.65
C ARG A 3 -12.46 2.59 0.19
N ALA A 4 -11.36 3.25 -0.15
CA ALA A 4 -10.16 2.59 -0.66
C ALA A 4 -8.90 3.42 -0.36
N ASN A 5 -7.73 2.79 -0.44
CA ASN A 5 -6.46 3.52 -0.41
C ASN A 5 -6.19 4.22 -1.76
N GLU A 6 -5.29 5.20 -1.76
CA GLU A 6 -5.00 6.00 -2.96
C GLU A 6 -4.46 5.15 -4.12
N ALA A 7 -3.63 4.14 -3.85
CA ALA A 7 -3.08 3.29 -4.90
C ALA A 7 -4.16 2.48 -5.63
N PHE A 8 -5.13 1.93 -4.89
CA PHE A 8 -6.27 1.25 -5.52
C PHE A 8 -7.04 2.21 -6.43
N VAL A 9 -7.28 3.44 -5.98
CA VAL A 9 -7.97 4.46 -6.79
C VAL A 9 -7.15 4.77 -8.05
N LEU A 10 -5.83 4.97 -7.91
CA LEU A 10 -4.94 5.27 -9.02
C LEU A 10 -4.94 4.18 -10.09
N ILE A 11 -4.91 2.91 -9.68
CA ILE A 11 -4.83 1.76 -10.60
C ILE A 11 -6.20 1.42 -11.20
N PHE A 12 -7.26 1.41 -10.40
CA PHE A 12 -8.54 0.80 -10.78
C PHE A 12 -9.68 1.78 -11.05
N ALA A 13 -9.64 3.03 -10.56
CA ALA A 13 -10.82 3.90 -10.63
C ALA A 13 -11.25 4.23 -12.07
N ALA A 14 -10.30 4.45 -12.98
CA ALA A 14 -10.60 4.75 -14.38
C ALA A 14 -11.29 3.55 -15.07
N GLY A 15 -10.69 2.36 -14.95
CA GLY A 15 -11.26 1.13 -15.52
C GLY A 15 -12.61 0.78 -14.91
N LEU A 16 -12.76 0.91 -13.59
CA LEU A 16 -14.02 0.67 -12.90
C LEU A 16 -15.10 1.66 -13.34
N SER A 17 -14.77 2.94 -13.48
CA SER A 17 -15.71 3.95 -13.95
C SER A 17 -16.21 3.65 -15.37
N ALA A 18 -15.33 3.26 -16.28
CA ALA A 18 -15.71 2.90 -17.64
C ALA A 18 -16.59 1.65 -17.68
N ALA A 19 -16.24 0.62 -16.91
CA ALA A 19 -17.02 -0.61 -16.82
C ALA A 19 -18.43 -0.37 -16.24
N VAL A 20 -18.53 0.42 -15.16
CA VAL A 20 -19.80 0.75 -14.52
C VAL A 20 -20.68 1.62 -15.42
N ALA A 21 -20.11 2.57 -16.16
CA ALA A 21 -20.88 3.39 -17.09
C ALA A 21 -21.57 2.55 -18.18
N ASN A 22 -20.92 1.48 -18.64
CA ASN A 22 -21.49 0.55 -19.63
C ASN A 22 -22.54 -0.39 -19.02
N ALA A 23 -22.26 -0.96 -17.84
CA ALA A 23 -23.14 -1.94 -17.22
C ALA A 23 -24.34 -1.33 -16.49
N ALA A 24 -24.19 -0.11 -15.96
CA ALA A 24 -25.18 0.56 -15.12
C ALA A 24 -25.06 2.10 -15.22
N PRO A 25 -25.50 2.71 -16.34
CA PRO A 25 -25.29 4.14 -16.64
C PRO A 25 -25.93 5.12 -15.65
N GLY A 26 -26.88 4.67 -14.81
CA GLY A 26 -27.50 5.48 -13.78
C GLY A 26 -26.71 5.55 -12.45
N ILE A 27 -25.64 4.76 -12.30
CA ILE A 27 -24.87 4.68 -11.06
C ILE A 27 -23.80 5.78 -11.02
N ARG A 28 -23.62 6.35 -9.83
CA ARG A 28 -22.51 7.26 -9.52
C ARG A 28 -21.52 6.57 -8.60
N LEU A 29 -20.25 6.61 -8.97
CA LEU A 29 -19.16 6.14 -8.12
C LEU A 29 -18.58 7.31 -7.32
N ARG A 30 -18.31 7.07 -6.03
CA ARG A 30 -17.58 7.98 -5.15
C ARG A 30 -16.53 7.17 -4.42
N PHE A 31 -15.26 7.53 -4.59
CA PHE A 31 -14.17 7.00 -3.78
C PHE A 31 -13.95 7.88 -2.55
N ALA A 32 -13.88 7.26 -1.37
CA ALA A 32 -13.56 7.91 -0.11
C ALA A 32 -12.19 7.45 0.38
N PRO A 33 -11.37 8.33 0.97
CA PRO A 33 -10.09 7.94 1.52
C PRO A 33 -10.27 6.98 2.70
N ARG A 34 -9.32 6.06 2.85
CA ARG A 34 -9.27 5.13 3.97
C ARG A 34 -8.24 5.59 5.00
N SER A 35 -8.70 6.30 6.04
CA SER A 35 -7.88 6.82 7.15
C SER A 35 -7.55 5.77 8.21
N ASP A 36 -8.37 4.74 8.33
CA ASP A 36 -8.31 3.75 9.40
C ASP A 36 -8.78 2.38 8.91
N LYS A 37 -8.77 1.40 9.82
CA LYS A 37 -9.26 0.04 9.59
C LYS A 37 -10.61 -0.20 10.27
N ASP A 38 -11.24 0.83 10.82
CA ASP A 38 -12.48 0.72 11.58
C ASP A 38 -13.67 0.53 10.63
N VAL A 39 -14.58 -0.38 10.98
CA VAL A 39 -15.68 -0.80 10.11
C VAL A 39 -16.99 -0.05 10.37
N GLN A 40 -17.03 0.93 11.28
CA GLN A 40 -18.25 1.67 11.62
C GLN A 40 -18.86 2.37 10.40
N SER A 41 -18.03 2.87 9.48
CA SER A 41 -18.56 3.48 8.25
C SER A 41 -19.37 2.52 7.38
N LEU A 42 -19.13 1.20 7.46
CA LEU A 42 -19.97 0.18 6.82
C LEU A 42 -21.25 -0.04 7.63
N ARG A 43 -21.16 -0.09 8.96
CA ARG A 43 -22.31 -0.29 9.87
C ARG A 43 -23.34 0.84 9.75
N ASP A 44 -22.88 2.07 9.66
CA ASP A 44 -23.72 3.26 9.55
C ASP A 44 -24.13 3.57 8.10
N ALA A 45 -23.80 2.68 7.14
CA ALA A 45 -24.05 2.85 5.71
C ALA A 45 -23.46 4.15 5.10
N ALA A 46 -22.41 4.71 5.72
CA ALA A 46 -21.69 5.87 5.19
C ALA A 46 -20.82 5.50 3.97
N VAL A 47 -20.41 4.23 3.89
CA VAL A 47 -19.74 3.62 2.73
C VAL A 47 -20.44 2.30 2.39
N ASP A 48 -20.53 1.98 1.10
CA ASP A 48 -21.20 0.74 0.64
C ASP A 48 -20.21 -0.43 0.52
N LEU A 49 -18.93 -0.11 0.29
CA LEU A 49 -17.84 -1.07 0.13
C LEU A 49 -16.57 -0.50 0.76
N ASP A 50 -15.77 -1.37 1.37
CA ASP A 50 -14.44 -1.03 1.88
C ASP A 50 -13.38 -1.97 1.30
N ILE A 51 -12.39 -1.38 0.63
CA ILE A 51 -11.31 -2.07 -0.06
C ILE A 51 -10.00 -1.82 0.68
N GLY A 52 -9.40 -2.91 1.17
CA GLY A 52 -8.10 -2.90 1.82
C GLY A 52 -7.92 -4.13 2.71
N VAL A 53 -6.79 -4.17 3.43
CA VAL A 53 -6.49 -5.25 4.37
C VAL A 53 -7.28 -5.02 5.65
N LEU A 54 -8.47 -5.61 5.70
CA LEU A 54 -9.36 -5.58 6.86
C LEU A 54 -8.90 -6.63 7.90
N PRO A 55 -9.13 -6.38 9.21
CA PRO A 55 -9.01 -7.43 10.21
C PRO A 55 -9.89 -8.62 9.83
N MET A 56 -9.47 -9.83 10.21
CA MET A 56 -10.35 -11.00 10.18
C MET A 56 -11.57 -10.69 11.07
N ASP A 57 -12.76 -10.68 10.48
CA ASP A 57 -13.97 -10.15 11.10
C ASP A 57 -14.64 -11.13 12.09
N SER A 58 -15.36 -10.54 13.05
CA SER A 58 -16.17 -11.19 14.09
C SER A 58 -17.50 -11.80 13.59
N GLY A 59 -17.74 -11.83 12.28
CA GLY A 59 -18.86 -12.55 11.64
C GLY A 59 -20.02 -11.67 11.15
N GLU A 60 -19.89 -10.35 11.18
CA GLU A 60 -20.94 -9.39 10.77
C GLU A 60 -20.75 -8.91 9.31
N LEU A 61 -19.55 -9.04 8.77
CA LEU A 61 -19.16 -8.55 7.46
C LEU A 61 -19.00 -9.69 6.46
N ARG A 62 -19.47 -9.45 5.24
CA ARG A 62 -19.12 -10.30 4.10
C ARG A 62 -17.80 -9.82 3.50
N CYS A 63 -16.76 -10.60 3.71
CA CYS A 63 -15.44 -10.36 3.10
C CYS A 63 -15.27 -11.18 1.83
N GLN A 64 -14.68 -10.57 0.79
CA GLN A 64 -14.28 -11.25 -0.43
C GLN A 64 -12.87 -10.82 -0.81
N THR A 65 -11.98 -11.81 -1.03
CA THR A 65 -10.65 -11.57 -1.58
C THR A 65 -10.78 -11.09 -3.03
N LEU A 66 -10.24 -9.91 -3.33
CA LEU A 66 -10.20 -9.39 -4.70
C LEU A 66 -8.99 -9.92 -5.47
N PHE A 67 -7.81 -9.89 -4.85
CA PHE A 67 -6.55 -10.40 -5.37
C PHE A 67 -5.54 -10.54 -4.23
N GLN A 68 -4.44 -11.24 -4.50
CA GLN A 68 -3.26 -11.28 -3.64
C GLN A 68 -2.17 -10.45 -4.30
N ASP A 69 -1.38 -9.75 -3.50
CA ASP A 69 -0.31 -8.89 -3.98
C ASP A 69 0.96 -9.09 -3.14
N GLY A 70 2.11 -8.92 -3.78
CA GLY A 70 3.43 -9.00 -3.18
C GLY A 70 4.07 -7.62 -3.07
N TYR A 71 4.95 -7.44 -2.08
CA TYR A 71 5.79 -6.26 -2.02
C TYR A 71 7.01 -6.43 -2.93
N VAL A 72 7.35 -5.38 -3.66
CA VAL A 72 8.60 -5.26 -4.40
C VAL A 72 9.41 -4.08 -3.87
N GLY A 73 10.71 -4.29 -3.72
CA GLY A 73 11.66 -3.23 -3.41
C GLY A 73 11.89 -2.34 -4.64
N LEU A 74 12.06 -1.05 -4.42
CA LEU A 74 12.38 -0.09 -5.47
C LEU A 74 13.49 0.86 -5.02
N ALA A 75 14.37 1.21 -5.96
CA ALA A 75 15.42 2.19 -5.79
C ALA A 75 15.61 2.94 -7.11
N ARG A 76 16.19 4.14 -7.09
CA ARG A 76 16.50 4.88 -8.32
C ARG A 76 17.40 4.08 -9.27
N ILE A 77 17.33 4.43 -10.54
CA ILE A 77 18.29 3.93 -11.54
C ILE A 77 19.71 4.31 -11.11
N GLY A 78 20.65 3.36 -11.21
CA GLY A 78 22.04 3.53 -10.81
C GLY A 78 22.24 3.60 -9.29
N HIS A 79 21.32 3.06 -8.49
CA HIS A 79 21.49 2.94 -7.05
C HIS A 79 22.56 1.88 -6.73
N PRO A 80 23.52 2.13 -5.81
CA PRO A 80 24.61 1.18 -5.51
C PRO A 80 24.16 -0.18 -4.97
N ILE A 81 22.92 -0.31 -4.49
CA ILE A 81 22.37 -1.61 -4.09
C ILE A 81 22.43 -2.64 -5.23
N PHE A 82 22.33 -2.20 -6.48
CA PHE A 82 22.36 -3.06 -7.66
C PHE A 82 23.77 -3.51 -8.03
N ASP A 83 24.82 -2.98 -7.39
CA ASP A 83 26.20 -3.45 -7.58
C ASP A 83 26.46 -4.77 -6.83
N ALA A 84 25.57 -5.16 -5.91
CA ALA A 84 25.61 -6.44 -5.22
C ALA A 84 24.72 -7.49 -5.90
N ASP A 85 25.27 -8.67 -6.19
CA ASP A 85 24.52 -9.82 -6.72
C ASP A 85 24.87 -11.10 -5.91
N PRO A 86 23.91 -11.71 -5.18
CA PRO A 86 22.53 -11.27 -4.98
C PRO A 86 22.44 -10.09 -3.98
N ILE A 87 21.34 -9.33 -4.07
CA ILE A 87 20.98 -8.37 -3.01
C ILE A 87 20.61 -9.16 -1.75
N THR A 88 21.39 -9.02 -0.68
CA THR A 88 21.11 -9.68 0.60
C THR A 88 20.19 -8.84 1.49
N VAL A 89 19.58 -9.50 2.47
CA VAL A 89 18.69 -8.87 3.46
C VAL A 89 19.44 -7.83 4.30
N GLU A 90 20.68 -8.11 4.67
CA GLU A 90 21.54 -7.21 5.45
C GLU A 90 21.92 -5.98 4.62
N ASN A 91 22.28 -6.16 3.34
CA ASN A 91 22.59 -5.05 2.44
C ASN A 91 21.36 -4.17 2.23
N TYR A 92 20.18 -4.76 2.01
CA TYR A 92 18.92 -4.02 1.90
C TYR A 92 18.62 -3.19 3.16
N ALA A 93 18.80 -3.78 4.35
CA ALA A 93 18.51 -3.11 5.62
C ALA A 93 19.52 -1.99 5.96
N ALA A 94 20.74 -2.03 5.40
CA ALA A 94 21.78 -1.04 5.64
C ALA A 94 21.52 0.32 4.97
N TRP A 95 20.66 0.37 3.95
CA TRP A 95 20.26 1.63 3.31
C TRP A 95 19.19 2.35 4.11
N GLY A 96 19.02 3.65 3.86
CA GLY A 96 17.87 4.40 4.36
C GLY A 96 16.60 4.07 3.58
N HIS A 97 15.44 4.08 4.23
CA HIS A 97 14.16 3.72 3.62
C HIS A 97 13.15 4.86 3.66
N VAL A 98 12.34 4.94 2.60
CA VAL A 98 11.10 5.70 2.55
C VAL A 98 9.92 4.72 2.60
N VAL A 99 8.94 4.99 3.46
CA VAL A 99 7.78 4.11 3.63
C VAL A 99 6.47 4.87 3.53
N PHE A 100 5.45 4.18 3.05
CA PHE A 100 4.07 4.58 3.26
C PHE A 100 3.57 4.01 4.60
N SER A 101 3.06 4.86 5.48
CA SER A 101 2.47 4.44 6.75
C SER A 101 1.19 5.25 7.03
N PRO A 102 0.00 4.63 6.97
CA PRO A 102 -1.26 5.32 7.29
C PRO A 102 -1.32 5.81 8.75
N GLN A 103 -0.66 5.10 9.66
CA GLN A 103 -0.59 5.45 11.09
C GLN A 103 0.57 6.42 11.41
N ALA A 104 1.37 6.81 10.41
CA ALA A 104 2.61 7.59 10.58
C ALA A 104 3.65 6.94 11.52
N ASP A 105 3.60 5.62 11.67
CA ASP A 105 4.58 4.84 12.43
C ASP A 105 5.80 4.50 11.57
N PHE A 106 6.99 4.61 12.16
CA PHE A 106 8.29 4.30 11.54
C PHE A 106 8.61 2.79 11.44
N GLY A 107 7.68 1.92 11.81
CA GLY A 107 7.89 0.47 11.78
C GLY A 107 6.61 -0.35 11.95
N GLY A 108 6.76 -1.67 11.98
CA GLY A 108 5.65 -2.62 12.17
C GLY A 108 4.86 -2.97 10.90
N GLY A 109 5.29 -2.45 9.74
CA GLY A 109 4.71 -2.83 8.46
C GLY A 109 5.03 -4.28 8.07
N PRO A 110 4.40 -4.83 7.01
CA PRO A 110 4.68 -6.18 6.51
C PRO A 110 6.18 -6.41 6.22
N VAL A 111 6.85 -5.41 5.65
CA VAL A 111 8.30 -5.48 5.38
C VAL A 111 9.12 -5.50 6.66
N ASP A 112 8.75 -4.70 7.67
CA ASP A 112 9.47 -4.68 8.96
C ASP A 112 9.35 -6.02 9.70
N ARG A 113 8.16 -6.65 9.63
CA ARG A 113 7.94 -7.98 10.20
C ARG A 113 8.78 -9.05 9.50
N ALA A 114 8.83 -9.03 8.16
CA ALA A 114 9.67 -9.94 7.40
C ALA A 114 11.16 -9.76 7.70
N LEU A 115 11.64 -8.51 7.80
CA LEU A 115 13.02 -8.22 8.20
C LEU A 115 13.34 -8.70 9.62
N ALA A 116 12.40 -8.54 10.55
CA ALA A 116 12.57 -9.01 11.93
C ALA A 116 12.69 -10.55 12.03
N GLU A 117 12.04 -11.31 11.14
CA GLU A 117 12.21 -12.77 11.04
C GLU A 117 13.65 -13.16 10.66
N HIS A 118 14.39 -12.26 10.01
CA HIS A 118 15.82 -12.40 9.71
C HIS A 118 16.73 -11.72 10.75
N GLY A 119 16.18 -11.19 11.85
CA GLY A 119 16.95 -10.53 12.90
C GLY A 119 17.55 -9.18 12.50
N VAL A 120 17.07 -8.57 11.41
CA VAL A 120 17.52 -7.25 10.96
C VAL A 120 16.42 -6.20 11.09
N HIS A 121 16.85 -4.95 11.24
CA HIS A 121 15.97 -3.79 11.21
C HIS A 121 16.49 -2.80 10.17
N ARG A 122 15.58 -2.18 9.42
CA ARG A 122 15.91 -1.12 8.47
C ARG A 122 15.84 0.25 9.10
N ASP A 123 16.60 1.19 8.57
CA ASP A 123 16.56 2.60 8.95
C ASP A 123 15.50 3.36 8.12
N VAL A 124 14.29 3.55 8.67
CA VAL A 124 13.24 4.34 8.02
C VAL A 124 13.50 5.83 8.25
N ARG A 125 13.93 6.53 7.19
CA ARG A 125 14.28 7.96 7.25
C ARG A 125 13.15 8.90 6.86
N LEU A 126 12.16 8.40 6.12
CA LEU A 126 11.03 9.20 5.66
C LEU A 126 9.74 8.40 5.64
N ILE A 127 8.67 9.02 6.14
CA ILE A 127 7.30 8.54 5.97
C ILE A 127 6.57 9.48 5.02
N VAL A 128 5.85 8.91 4.06
CA VAL A 128 5.02 9.64 3.10
C VAL A 128 3.59 9.10 3.11
N PRO A 129 2.58 9.90 2.70
CA PRO A 129 1.19 9.50 2.83
C PRO A 129 0.69 8.57 1.71
N SER A 130 1.53 8.20 0.73
CA SER A 130 1.10 7.38 -0.40
C SER A 130 2.23 6.64 -1.12
N PHE A 131 1.90 5.56 -1.82
CA PHE A 131 2.87 4.83 -2.66
C PHE A 131 3.42 5.65 -3.84
N PRO A 132 2.64 6.49 -4.55
CA PRO A 132 3.20 7.42 -5.52
C PRO A 132 4.27 8.34 -4.93
N ALA A 133 4.09 8.81 -3.69
CA ALA A 133 5.11 9.59 -2.99
C ALA A 133 6.35 8.76 -2.64
N VAL A 134 6.20 7.47 -2.27
CA VAL A 134 7.34 6.55 -2.06
C VAL A 134 8.18 6.45 -3.34
N ILE A 135 7.52 6.24 -4.48
CA ILE A 135 8.17 6.15 -5.79
C ILE A 135 8.92 7.44 -6.13
N ALA A 136 8.26 8.60 -5.95
CA ALA A 136 8.88 9.89 -6.25
C ALA A 136 10.13 10.17 -5.40
N VAL A 137 10.09 9.84 -4.10
CA VAL A 137 11.24 10.01 -3.21
C VAL A 137 12.38 9.07 -3.58
N ALA A 138 12.09 7.79 -3.75
CA ALA A 138 13.10 6.79 -4.08
C ALA A 138 13.75 7.06 -5.45
N ALA A 139 13.02 7.63 -6.41
CA ALA A 139 13.56 8.05 -7.69
C ALA A 139 14.54 9.24 -7.58
N ALA A 140 14.39 10.08 -6.56
CA ALA A 140 15.15 11.32 -6.37
C ALA A 140 16.24 11.23 -5.29
N SER A 141 16.46 10.06 -4.68
CA SER A 141 17.38 9.89 -3.56
C SER A 141 18.00 8.49 -3.50
N ASP A 142 18.89 8.26 -2.53
CA ASP A 142 19.42 6.93 -2.19
C ASP A 142 18.54 6.21 -1.14
N LEU A 143 17.27 6.64 -0.99
CA LEU A 143 16.31 5.92 -0.16
C LEU A 143 15.68 4.77 -0.95
N ILE A 144 15.54 3.64 -0.28
CA ILE A 144 14.85 2.48 -0.81
C ILE A 144 13.37 2.53 -0.41
N GLY A 145 12.49 2.25 -1.37
CA GLY A 145 11.06 2.08 -1.14
C GLY A 145 10.64 0.62 -1.23
N ALA A 146 9.45 0.32 -0.70
CA ALA A 146 8.76 -0.93 -0.94
C ALA A 146 7.28 -0.65 -1.23
N ILE A 147 6.80 -1.14 -2.36
CA ILE A 147 5.42 -0.93 -2.84
C ILE A 147 4.76 -2.27 -3.20
N PRO A 148 3.42 -2.33 -3.27
CA PRO A 148 2.73 -3.46 -3.89
C PRO A 148 3.12 -3.57 -5.38
N ASN A 149 3.09 -4.78 -5.94
CA ASN A 149 3.48 -5.06 -7.33
C ASN A 149 2.35 -4.84 -8.34
N SER A 150 1.11 -4.65 -7.87
CA SER A 150 -0.07 -4.42 -8.72
C SER A 150 -0.15 -3.05 -9.39
#